data_AF-A0A3C1XVM4-F1
#
_entry.id   AF-A0A3C1XVM4-F1
#
_cell.length_a   1.000
_cell.length_b   1.000
_cell.length_c   1.000
_cell.angle_alpha   90.00
_cell.angle_beta   90.00
_cell.angle_gamma   90.00
#
_symmetry.space_group_name_H-M   'P 1'
#
loop_
_entity.id
_entity.type
_entity.pdbx_description
1 polymer ?
#
loop_
_entity_poly.entity_id
_entity_poly.type
_entity_poly.pdbx_seq_one_letter_code
_entity_poly.pdbx_strand_id
1 'polypeptide(L)'
;LVALRHPRLIAAVAMHSGPVVGDAHNAGNGLSTMRRGSIKPLAPLLESVSDPAVFQLGMPALILHGQLDPAVAPRNARQLFEQFRALNATDPHALPVERVLGLGTEKAYRRVDVLRGRKTVLRLCEITRLEHAWSGGDPSIRYHARSGPDASALVWRFFQGQRRAGLSKQPE
;
A
#
# COMPACT_ATOMS: atom_id res chain seq x y z
N LEU A 1 -0.32 8.45 8.84
CA LEU A 1 -1.56 7.84 8.30
C LEU A 1 -2.54 7.57 9.44
N VAL A 2 -3.83 7.87 9.28
CA VAL A 2 -4.87 7.61 10.31
C VAL A 2 -4.87 6.14 10.74
N ALA A 3 -4.74 5.21 9.78
CA ALA A 3 -4.68 3.78 10.04
C ALA A 3 -3.56 3.38 11.04
N LEU A 4 -2.39 4.00 10.93
CA LEU A 4 -1.25 3.69 11.80
C LEU A 4 -1.40 4.28 13.21
N ARG A 5 -2.15 5.38 13.36
CA ARG A 5 -2.40 6.03 14.66
C ARG A 5 -3.62 5.50 15.39
N HIS A 6 -4.57 4.90 14.66
CA HIS A 6 -5.79 4.33 15.22
C HIS A 6 -6.02 2.89 14.73
N PRO A 7 -5.06 1.98 14.98
CA PRO A 7 -5.10 0.63 14.41
C PRO A 7 -6.27 -0.22 14.94
N ARG A 8 -6.87 0.16 16.08
CA ARG A 8 -8.06 -0.48 16.65
C ARG A 8 -9.35 -0.16 15.89
N LEU A 9 -9.40 0.95 15.13
CA LEU A 9 -10.59 1.40 14.39
C LEU A 9 -10.55 1.00 12.92
N ILE A 10 -9.34 0.88 12.34
CA ILE A 10 -9.16 0.69 10.91
C ILE A 10 -8.78 -0.76 10.62
N ALA A 11 -9.59 -1.46 9.83
CA ALA A 11 -9.36 -2.87 9.48
C ALA A 11 -8.28 -3.07 8.41
N ALA A 12 -8.15 -2.11 7.49
CA ALA A 12 -7.18 -2.13 6.39
C ALA A 12 -7.04 -0.74 5.77
N VAL A 13 -5.98 -0.54 4.98
CA VAL A 13 -5.73 0.70 4.23
C VAL A 13 -5.47 0.38 2.76
N ALA A 14 -5.90 1.26 1.87
CA ALA A 14 -5.49 1.25 0.47
C ALA A 14 -4.81 2.58 0.15
N MET A 15 -3.70 2.51 -0.57
CA MET A 15 -2.90 3.66 -0.97
C MET A 15 -2.67 3.58 -2.48
N HIS A 16 -2.92 4.68 -3.18
CA HIS A 16 -2.60 4.83 -4.59
C HIS A 16 -1.60 5.97 -4.76
N SER A 17 -0.52 5.74 -5.50
CA SER A 17 0.49 6.77 -5.80
C SER A 17 1.04 7.50 -4.56
N GLY A 18 1.17 6.80 -3.43
CA GLY A 18 1.56 7.38 -2.14
C GLY A 18 3.08 7.35 -1.89
N PRO A 19 3.63 8.35 -1.16
CA PRO A 19 5.01 8.30 -0.68
C PRO A 19 5.13 7.38 0.56
N VAL A 20 6.37 6.95 0.84
CA VAL A 20 6.73 6.26 2.10
C VAL A 20 6.28 7.05 3.33
N VAL A 21 5.85 6.36 4.39
CA VAL A 21 5.37 7.02 5.61
C VAL A 21 6.52 7.41 6.53
N GLY A 22 6.33 8.51 7.26
CA GLY A 22 7.23 8.93 8.33
C GLY A 22 8.42 9.78 7.89
N ASP A 23 8.71 9.93 6.60
CA ASP A 23 9.88 10.70 6.14
C ASP A 23 9.59 12.20 5.95
N ALA A 24 8.37 12.53 5.54
CA ALA A 24 7.95 13.88 5.16
C ALA A 24 7.46 14.70 6.37
N HIS A 25 8.40 15.32 7.11
CA HIS A 25 8.09 16.20 8.25
C HIS A 25 7.99 17.70 7.90
N ASN A 26 8.28 18.07 6.65
CA ASN A 26 8.12 19.42 6.12
C ASN A 26 7.96 19.35 4.59
N ALA A 27 7.63 20.47 3.95
CA ALA A 27 7.38 20.51 2.50
C ALA A 27 8.58 20.06 1.65
N GLY A 28 9.80 20.47 2.03
CA GLY A 28 11.03 20.10 1.31
C GLY A 28 11.31 18.60 1.36
N ASN A 29 11.22 18.00 2.55
CA ASN A 29 11.33 16.56 2.73
C ASN A 29 10.20 15.84 2.00
N GLY A 30 8.97 16.36 2.05
CA GLY A 30 7.84 15.81 1.31
C GLY A 30 8.11 15.70 -0.19
N LEU A 31 8.56 16.78 -0.83
CA LEU A 31 8.86 16.76 -2.26
C LEU A 31 10.02 15.83 -2.61
N SER A 32 11.06 15.81 -1.77
CA SER A 32 12.20 14.89 -1.94
C SER A 32 11.76 13.43 -1.86
N THR A 33 11.00 13.09 -0.83
CA THR A 33 10.45 11.75 -0.61
C THR A 33 9.53 11.34 -1.75
N MET A 34 8.63 12.22 -2.22
CA MET A 34 7.79 11.92 -3.39
C MET A 34 8.63 11.57 -4.62
N ARG A 35 9.61 12.40 -4.96
CA ARG A 35 10.41 12.24 -6.19
C ARG A 35 11.42 11.10 -6.14
N ARG A 36 11.90 10.72 -4.96
CA ARG A 36 13.06 9.82 -4.82
C ARG A 36 12.84 8.64 -3.89
N GLY A 37 11.76 8.61 -3.13
CA GLY A 37 11.62 7.74 -1.96
C GLY A 37 12.56 8.15 -0.82
N SER A 38 12.53 7.39 0.27
CA SER A 38 13.44 7.64 1.39
C SER A 38 14.81 7.02 1.18
N ILE A 39 15.84 7.64 1.74
CA ILE A 39 17.17 7.03 1.93
C ILE A 39 17.40 6.56 3.37
N LYS A 40 16.48 6.88 4.27
CA LYS A 40 16.57 6.51 5.68
C LYS A 40 16.09 5.07 5.90
N PRO A 41 16.48 4.43 7.01
CA PRO A 41 15.94 3.13 7.39
C PRO A 41 14.41 3.18 7.54
N LEU A 42 13.72 2.25 6.89
CA LEU A 42 12.25 2.29 6.78
C LEU A 42 11.51 1.94 8.08
N ALA A 43 12.07 1.05 8.89
CA ALA A 43 11.46 0.61 10.15
C ALA A 43 11.39 1.75 11.19
N PRO A 44 12.48 2.48 11.50
CA PRO A 44 12.41 3.65 12.38
C PRO A 44 11.45 4.75 11.87
N LEU A 45 11.37 4.96 10.56
CA LEU A 45 10.41 5.90 9.98
C LEU A 45 8.96 5.47 10.23
N LEU A 46 8.68 4.18 10.15
CA LEU A 46 7.35 3.66 10.42
C LEU A 46 7.00 3.75 11.91
N GLU A 47 7.94 3.34 12.78
CA GLU A 47 7.78 3.38 14.24
C GLU A 47 7.49 4.78 14.75
N SER A 48 8.19 5.81 14.24
CA SER A 48 8.05 7.18 14.71
C SER A 48 6.67 7.81 14.51
N VAL A 49 5.84 7.23 13.62
CA VAL A 49 4.50 7.74 13.30
C VAL A 49 3.36 6.78 13.62
N SER A 50 3.67 5.64 14.22
CA SER A 50 2.73 4.55 14.48
C SER A 50 2.36 4.43 15.95
N ASP A 51 1.10 4.10 16.23
CA ASP A 51 0.69 3.62 17.55
C ASP A 51 1.32 2.23 17.78
N PRO A 52 1.98 1.97 18.94
CA PRO A 52 2.63 0.67 19.20
C PRO A 52 1.72 -0.55 19.03
N ALA A 53 0.41 -0.41 19.23
CA ALA A 53 -0.54 -1.49 19.03
C ALA A 53 -0.60 -1.98 17.57
N VAL A 54 -0.18 -1.18 16.58
CA VAL A 54 -0.18 -1.60 15.17
C VAL A 54 0.76 -2.77 14.92
N PHE A 55 1.87 -2.88 15.66
CA PHE A 55 2.84 -3.97 15.50
C PHE A 55 2.30 -5.31 15.99
N GLN A 56 1.34 -5.29 16.92
CA GLN A 56 0.64 -6.49 17.40
C GLN A 56 -0.60 -6.80 16.55
N LEU A 57 -1.37 -5.77 16.21
CA LEU A 57 -2.63 -5.93 15.49
C LEU A 57 -2.44 -6.14 13.97
N GLY A 58 -1.32 -5.69 13.42
CA GLY A 58 -1.10 -5.54 11.99
C GLY A 58 -2.01 -4.50 11.34
N MET A 59 -1.67 -4.13 10.12
CA MET A 59 -2.47 -3.22 9.29
C MET A 59 -2.49 -3.70 7.85
N PRO A 60 -3.44 -4.56 7.47
CA PRO A 60 -3.54 -5.05 6.10
C PRO A 60 -3.57 -3.90 5.09
N ALA A 61 -2.79 -4.00 4.02
CA ALA A 61 -2.64 -2.91 3.06
C ALA A 61 -2.69 -3.35 1.60
N LEU A 62 -3.32 -2.50 0.78
CA LEU A 62 -3.24 -2.54 -0.68
C LEU A 62 -2.50 -1.30 -1.17
N ILE A 63 -1.44 -1.49 -1.94
CA ILE A 63 -0.65 -0.42 -2.55
C ILE A 63 -0.83 -0.53 -4.06
N LEU A 64 -1.28 0.52 -4.71
CA LEU A 64 -1.33 0.63 -6.17
C LEU A 64 -0.39 1.76 -6.61
N HIS A 65 0.38 1.53 -7.67
CA HIS A 65 1.30 2.55 -8.16
C HIS A 65 1.56 2.41 -9.66
N GLY A 66 1.50 3.53 -10.37
CA GLY A 66 1.85 3.59 -11.78
C GLY A 66 3.36 3.55 -11.99
N GLN A 67 3.86 2.70 -12.87
CA GLN A 67 5.30 2.59 -13.14
C GLN A 67 5.87 3.79 -13.89
N LEU A 68 5.01 4.64 -14.47
CA LEU A 68 5.39 5.86 -15.18
C LEU A 68 5.03 7.13 -14.40
N ASP A 69 4.72 7.02 -13.10
CA ASP A 69 4.30 8.14 -12.26
C ASP A 69 5.43 9.19 -12.11
N PRO A 70 5.30 10.40 -12.70
CA PRO A 70 6.35 11.42 -12.64
C PRO A 70 6.31 12.24 -11.35
N ALA A 71 5.21 12.17 -10.60
CA ALA A 71 5.02 12.96 -9.38
C ALA A 71 5.52 12.22 -8.14
N VAL A 72 5.24 10.92 -8.06
CA VAL A 72 5.68 10.05 -6.98
C VAL A 72 6.39 8.84 -7.56
N ALA A 73 7.69 8.73 -7.32
CA ALA A 73 8.51 7.67 -7.90
C ALA A 73 8.03 6.27 -7.45
N PRO A 74 7.99 5.27 -8.35
CA PRO A 74 7.58 3.89 -8.04
C PRO A 74 8.36 3.24 -6.88
N ARG A 75 9.57 3.72 -6.59
CA ARG A 75 10.35 3.33 -5.42
C ARG A 75 9.57 3.49 -4.11
N ASN A 76 8.73 4.52 -3.99
CA ASN A 76 7.90 4.73 -2.81
C ASN A 76 6.93 3.56 -2.57
N ALA A 77 6.30 3.01 -3.60
CA ALA A 77 5.39 1.88 -3.46
C ALA A 77 6.10 0.63 -2.92
N ARG A 78 7.33 0.39 -3.38
CA ARG A 78 8.17 -0.71 -2.90
C ARG A 78 8.58 -0.48 -1.44
N GLN A 79 8.94 0.74 -1.06
CA GLN A 79 9.28 1.08 0.32
C GLN A 79 8.06 1.00 1.26
N LEU A 80 6.88 1.44 0.80
CA LEU A 80 5.62 1.22 1.50
C LEU A 80 5.34 -0.27 1.65
N PHE A 81 5.57 -1.08 0.62
CA PHE A 81 5.41 -2.53 0.71
C PHE A 81 6.33 -3.10 1.79
N GLU A 82 7.59 -2.68 1.87
CA GLU A 82 8.48 -3.11 2.96
C GLU A 82 8.01 -2.66 4.34
N GLN A 83 7.57 -1.40 4.50
CA GLN A 83 7.01 -0.91 5.77
C GLN A 83 5.80 -1.73 6.21
N PHE A 84 4.85 -1.95 5.32
CA PHE A 84 3.65 -2.72 5.64
C PHE A 84 3.91 -4.23 5.72
N ARG A 85 4.97 -4.74 5.10
CA ARG A 85 5.42 -6.13 5.28
C ARG A 85 5.88 -6.35 6.71
N ALA A 86 6.65 -5.42 7.28
CA ALA A 86 7.07 -5.46 8.68
C ALA A 86 5.89 -5.46 9.68
N LEU A 87 4.74 -4.87 9.32
CA LEU A 87 3.54 -4.88 10.17
C LEU A 87 2.71 -6.16 10.07
N ASN A 88 2.76 -6.86 8.94
CA ASN A 88 1.77 -7.87 8.60
C ASN A 88 2.34 -9.28 8.43
N ALA A 89 3.62 -9.41 8.06
CA ALA A 89 4.26 -10.70 7.85
C ALA A 89 4.51 -11.39 9.20
N THR A 90 4.02 -12.62 9.35
CA THR A 90 4.28 -13.45 10.54
C THR A 90 5.64 -14.14 10.46
N ASP A 91 6.14 -14.34 9.24
CA ASP A 91 7.46 -14.88 8.97
C ASP A 91 8.20 -13.90 8.03
N PRO A 92 9.31 -13.28 8.47
CA PRO A 92 10.13 -12.39 7.66
C PRO A 92 10.72 -13.06 6.40
N HIS A 93 10.84 -14.39 6.40
CA HIS A 93 11.41 -15.18 5.31
C HIS A 93 10.36 -15.71 4.33
N ALA A 94 9.06 -15.57 4.63
CA ALA A 94 8.00 -15.99 3.74
C ALA A 94 8.09 -15.22 2.41
N LEU A 95 8.27 -15.96 1.31
CA LEU A 95 8.34 -15.38 -0.02
C LEU A 95 6.95 -14.89 -0.47
N PRO A 96 6.85 -13.67 -1.00
CA PRO A 96 5.60 -13.19 -1.54
C PRO A 96 5.21 -13.93 -2.81
N VAL A 97 3.91 -14.02 -3.07
CA VAL A 97 3.36 -14.62 -4.29
C VAL A 97 3.26 -13.55 -5.36
N GLU A 98 3.97 -13.74 -6.47
CA GLU A 98 4.01 -12.81 -7.58
C GLU A 98 3.22 -13.31 -8.78
N ARG A 99 2.46 -12.42 -9.44
CA ARG A 99 1.77 -12.68 -10.71
C ARG A 99 1.79 -11.45 -11.61
N VAL A 100 1.91 -11.66 -12.92
CA VAL A 100 1.63 -10.64 -13.93
C VAL A 100 0.22 -10.88 -14.48
N LEU A 101 -0.59 -9.83 -14.57
CA LEU A 101 -1.98 -9.89 -15.00
C LEU A 101 -2.19 -8.94 -16.18
N GLY A 102 -3.06 -9.32 -17.12
CA GLY A 102 -3.39 -8.49 -18.28
C GLY A 102 -2.21 -8.26 -19.23
N LEU A 103 -1.24 -9.17 -19.26
CA LEU A 103 -0.06 -9.08 -20.13
C LEU A 103 -0.49 -8.86 -21.59
N GLY A 104 0.21 -7.95 -22.28
CA GLY A 104 -0.11 -7.57 -23.66
C GLY A 104 -1.29 -6.60 -23.82
N THR A 105 -1.91 -6.14 -22.71
CA THR A 105 -3.02 -5.18 -22.74
C THR A 105 -2.68 -3.88 -22.01
N GLU A 106 -3.47 -2.84 -22.22
CA GLU A 106 -3.36 -1.58 -21.46
C GLU A 106 -3.68 -1.75 -19.96
N LYS A 107 -4.26 -2.89 -19.57
CA LYS A 107 -4.57 -3.23 -18.18
C LYS A 107 -3.47 -4.04 -17.50
N ALA A 108 -2.29 -4.15 -18.11
CA ALA A 108 -1.18 -4.92 -17.57
C ALA A 108 -0.69 -4.36 -16.21
N TYR A 109 -0.52 -5.25 -15.24
CA TYR A 109 0.11 -4.92 -13.96
C TYR A 109 0.77 -6.15 -13.33
N ARG A 110 1.83 -5.89 -12.58
CA ARG A 110 2.47 -6.86 -11.69
C ARG A 110 1.81 -6.79 -10.33
N ARG A 111 1.51 -7.94 -9.74
CA ARG A 111 0.90 -8.07 -8.41
C ARG A 111 1.76 -8.93 -7.51
N VAL A 112 2.04 -8.44 -6.31
CA VAL A 112 2.82 -9.11 -5.27
C VAL A 112 1.98 -9.21 -4.02
N ASP A 113 1.71 -10.43 -3.54
CA ASP A 113 0.85 -10.71 -2.40
C ASP A 113 1.64 -11.33 -1.24
N VAL A 114 1.45 -10.82 -0.02
CA VAL A 114 1.85 -11.51 1.22
C VAL A 114 0.60 -12.10 1.87
N LEU A 115 0.72 -13.38 2.25
CA LEU A 115 -0.36 -14.17 2.82
C LEU A 115 -0.11 -14.42 4.30
N ARG A 116 -1.18 -14.42 5.10
CA ARG A 116 -1.23 -15.00 6.44
C ARG A 116 -2.23 -16.15 6.39
N GLY A 117 -1.75 -17.39 6.41
CA GLY A 117 -2.57 -18.55 6.05
C GLY A 117 -3.13 -18.39 4.63
N ARG A 118 -4.46 -18.43 4.48
CA ARG A 118 -5.14 -18.26 3.18
C ARG A 118 -5.53 -16.80 2.86
N LYS A 119 -5.27 -15.86 3.78
CA LYS A 119 -5.73 -14.47 3.68
C LYS A 119 -4.61 -13.56 3.17
N THR A 120 -4.89 -12.77 2.13
CA THR A 120 -3.98 -11.69 1.69
C THR A 120 -3.99 -10.55 2.71
N VAL A 121 -2.83 -10.27 3.29
CA VAL A 121 -2.64 -9.19 4.27
C VAL A 121 -1.89 -8.00 3.69
N LEU A 122 -1.09 -8.21 2.63
CA LEU A 122 -0.45 -7.12 1.91
C LEU A 122 -0.50 -7.42 0.42
N ARG A 123 -0.82 -6.41 -0.37
CA ARG A 123 -0.80 -6.48 -1.83
C ARG A 123 -0.13 -5.24 -2.40
N LEU A 124 0.83 -5.43 -3.29
CA LEU A 124 1.38 -4.39 -4.16
C LEU A 124 0.93 -4.65 -5.59
N CYS A 125 0.36 -3.64 -6.24
CA CYS A 125 0.01 -3.61 -7.65
C CYS A 125 0.85 -2.54 -8.35
N GLU A 126 1.81 -2.97 -9.16
CA GLU A 126 2.64 -2.11 -10.01
C GLU A 126 2.06 -2.08 -11.43
N ILE A 127 1.43 -0.97 -11.79
CA ILE A 127 0.64 -0.84 -13.02
C ILE A 127 1.55 -0.35 -14.13
N THR A 128 1.71 -1.16 -15.18
CA THR A 128 2.80 -1.01 -16.14
C THR A 128 2.76 0.29 -16.94
N ARG A 129 1.57 0.73 -17.36
CA ARG A 129 1.39 1.89 -18.26
C ARG A 129 0.52 2.98 -17.63
N LEU A 130 0.83 3.34 -16.39
CA LEU A 130 0.10 4.34 -15.63
C LEU A 130 1.06 5.39 -15.08
N GLU A 131 0.70 6.65 -15.25
CA GLU A 131 1.37 7.82 -14.66
C GLU A 131 0.79 8.13 -13.27
N HIS A 132 0.74 9.41 -12.87
CA HIS A 132 0.09 9.85 -11.63
C HIS A 132 -1.42 9.97 -11.81
N ALA A 133 -2.10 8.83 -11.94
CA ALA A 133 -3.54 8.78 -12.16
C ALA A 133 -4.18 7.56 -11.49
N TRP A 134 -5.46 7.66 -11.15
CA TRP A 134 -6.31 6.57 -10.71
C TRP A 134 -6.66 5.65 -11.89
N SER A 135 -6.28 4.38 -11.83
CA SER A 135 -6.40 3.46 -12.96
C SER A 135 -7.80 2.89 -13.18
N GLY A 136 -8.11 2.58 -14.45
CA GLY A 136 -9.36 1.96 -14.88
C GLY A 136 -10.59 2.88 -14.82
N GLY A 137 -10.38 4.20 -14.75
CA GLY A 137 -11.44 5.22 -14.73
C GLY A 137 -11.67 5.91 -16.08
N ASP A 138 -12.40 7.02 -16.05
CA ASP A 138 -12.64 7.87 -17.22
C ASP A 138 -11.51 8.91 -17.40
N PRO A 139 -10.74 8.87 -18.50
CA PRO A 139 -9.65 9.81 -18.74
C PRO A 139 -10.11 11.26 -19.00
N SER A 140 -11.41 11.51 -19.17
CA SER A 140 -11.95 12.88 -19.22
C SER A 140 -11.84 13.61 -17.87
N ILE A 141 -11.72 12.85 -16.77
CA ILE A 141 -11.59 13.38 -15.41
C ILE A 141 -10.11 13.51 -15.06
N ARG A 142 -9.72 14.66 -14.49
CA ARG A 142 -8.32 14.92 -14.11
C ARG A 142 -7.82 13.88 -13.11
N TYR A 143 -6.60 13.38 -13.33
CA TYR A 143 -5.97 12.32 -12.53
C TYR A 143 -6.69 10.98 -12.59
N HIS A 144 -7.46 10.71 -13.63
CA HIS A 144 -7.99 9.37 -13.93
C HIS A 144 -7.38 8.88 -15.25
N ALA A 145 -7.20 7.57 -15.36
CA ALA A 145 -6.71 6.93 -16.58
C ALA A 145 -7.60 5.75 -16.94
N ARG A 146 -7.83 5.56 -18.25
CA ARG A 146 -8.46 4.34 -18.77
C ARG A 146 -7.56 3.12 -18.61
N SER A 147 -6.23 3.32 -18.67
CA SER A 147 -5.24 2.26 -18.56
C SER A 147 -5.16 1.70 -17.14
N GLY A 148 -4.63 0.49 -17.04
CA GLY A 148 -4.52 -0.26 -15.79
C GLY A 148 -5.80 -0.98 -15.37
N PRO A 149 -5.73 -1.75 -14.28
CA PRO A 149 -6.91 -2.38 -13.70
C PRO A 149 -7.84 -1.33 -13.07
N ASP A 150 -9.10 -1.69 -12.85
CA ASP A 150 -10.02 -0.89 -12.04
C ASP A 150 -9.52 -0.84 -10.58
N ALA A 151 -8.93 0.29 -10.20
CA ALA A 151 -8.35 0.47 -8.87
C ALA A 151 -9.43 0.41 -7.78
N SER A 152 -10.59 1.01 -8.01
CA SER A 152 -11.70 1.04 -7.05
C SER A 152 -12.24 -0.37 -6.78
N ALA A 153 -12.40 -1.18 -7.82
CA ALA A 153 -12.81 -2.58 -7.69
C ALA A 153 -11.74 -3.42 -6.96
N LEU A 154 -10.45 -3.19 -7.22
CA LEU A 154 -9.37 -3.86 -6.48
C LEU A 154 -9.37 -3.49 -5.00
N VAL A 155 -9.57 -2.21 -4.67
CA VAL A 155 -9.70 -1.70 -3.30
C VAL A 155 -10.88 -2.36 -2.59
N TRP A 156 -12.05 -2.34 -3.22
CA TRP A 156 -13.25 -2.95 -2.67
C TRP A 156 -13.06 -4.44 -2.37
N ARG A 157 -12.57 -5.21 -3.35
CA ARG A 157 -12.31 -6.65 -3.19
C ARG A 157 -11.29 -6.95 -2.10
N PHE A 158 -10.27 -6.10 -1.96
CA PHE A 158 -9.29 -6.25 -0.88
C PHE A 158 -9.96 -6.03 0.47
N PHE A 159 -10.71 -4.93 0.64
CA PHE A 159 -11.38 -4.57 1.89
C PHE A 159 -12.47 -5.55 2.32
N GLN A 160 -13.23 -6.14 1.38
CA GLN A 160 -14.25 -7.15 1.69
C GLN A 160 -13.70 -8.35 2.49
N GLY A 161 -12.42 -8.69 2.31
CA GLY A 161 -11.74 -9.75 3.06
C GLY A 161 -11.16 -9.32 4.41
N GLN A 162 -11.24 -8.03 4.76
CA GLN A 162 -10.60 -7.46 5.95
C GLN A 162 -11.62 -7.19 7.05
N ARG A 163 -11.25 -7.57 8.27
CA ARG A 163 -12.00 -7.25 9.49
C ARG A 163 -11.00 -6.94 10.57
N ARG A 164 -11.28 -5.89 11.35
CA ARG A 164 -10.60 -5.67 12.60
C ARG A 164 -11.27 -6.59 13.61
N ALA A 165 -10.50 -7.45 14.27
CA ALA A 165 -11.03 -8.15 15.43
C ALA A 165 -11.51 -7.08 16.42
N GLY A 166 -12.77 -7.15 16.83
CA GLY A 166 -13.31 -6.22 17.81
C GLY A 166 -12.46 -6.25 19.08
N LEU A 167 -12.57 -5.20 19.89
CA LEU A 167 -12.12 -5.24 21.28
C LEU A 167 -12.93 -6.33 21.98
N SER A 168 -12.52 -7.59 21.92
CA SER A 168 -13.00 -8.59 22.85
C SER A 168 -12.67 -8.06 24.23
N LYS A 169 -13.71 -7.70 25.00
CA LYS A 169 -13.57 -7.37 26.42
C LYS A 169 -12.69 -8.45 27.03
N GLN A 170 -11.63 -8.03 27.72
CA GLN A 170 -10.91 -8.95 28.57
C GLN A 170 -11.92 -9.53 29.57
N PRO A 171 -11.98 -10.85 29.77
CA PRO A 171 -12.73 -11.38 30.89
C PRO A 171 -12.12 -10.81 32.17
N GLU A 172 -12.97 -10.26 33.04
CA GLU A 172 -12.61 -9.92 34.43
C GLU A 172 -12.06 -11.14 35.18
#